data_AF-A0A950K6K3-F1
#
_entry.id   AF-A0A950K6K3-F1
#
_cell.length_a   1.000
_cell.length_b   1.000
_cell.length_c   1.000
_cell.angle_alpha   90.00
_cell.angle_beta   90.00
_cell.angle_gamma   90.00
#
_symmetry.space_group_name_H-M   'P 1'
#
loop_
_entity.id
_entity.type
_entity.pdbx_description
1 polymer ?
#
loop_
_entity_poly.entity_id
_entity_poly.type
_entity_poly.pdbx_seq_one_letter_code
_entity_poly.pdbx_strand_id
1 'polypeptide(L)' 'DGLNPTRLTSSPSGDGMPRWASTGRIYFVSDRSGSPRLWSVAAP' A
#
# COMPACT_ATOMS: atom_id res chain seq x y z
N ASP A 1 13.26 12.56 5.86
CA ASP A 1 12.70 13.41 6.93
C ASP A 1 11.21 13.23 7.23
N GLY A 2 10.39 12.55 6.42
CA GLY A 2 9.02 12.18 6.82
C GLY A 2 8.04 13.34 7.03
N LEU A 3 8.46 14.58 6.73
CA LEU A 3 7.73 15.81 7.00
C LEU A 3 6.50 16.00 6.08
N ASN A 4 6.42 15.26 4.97
CA ASN A 4 5.31 15.33 4.00
C ASN A 4 4.89 13.94 3.53
N PRO A 5 4.14 13.17 4.33
CA PRO A 5 3.65 11.87 3.90
C PRO A 5 2.68 12.02 2.71
N THR A 6 2.92 11.26 1.65
CA THR A 6 1.99 11.14 0.52
C THR A 6 1.04 9.96 0.77
N ARG A 7 -0.27 10.19 0.65
CA ARG A 7 -1.27 9.12 0.75
C ARG A 7 -1.28 8.30 -0.53
N LEU A 8 -0.93 7.01 -0.44
CA LEU A 8 -0.85 6.11 -1.59
C LEU A 8 -2.08 5.20 -1.76
N THR A 9 -2.85 4.96 -0.70
CA THR A 9 -4.07 4.13 -0.77
C THR A 9 -5.30 4.89 -0.28
N SER A 10 -6.46 4.57 -0.86
CA SER A 10 -7.73 5.25 -0.56
C SER A 10 -8.86 4.38 -0.01
N SER A 11 -8.60 3.10 0.25
CA SER A 11 -9.61 2.15 0.68
C SER A 11 -10.06 2.41 2.13
N PRO A 12 -11.35 2.20 2.47
CA PRO A 12 -11.81 2.16 3.86
C PRO A 12 -11.34 0.92 4.63
N SER A 13 -10.76 -0.07 3.92
CA SER A 13 -10.28 -1.34 4.46
C SER A 13 -8.85 -1.23 4.99
N GLY A 14 -8.43 -2.21 5.78
CA GLY A 14 -7.10 -2.23 6.39
C GLY A 14 -6.01 -2.55 5.37
N ASP A 15 -5.03 -1.67 5.24
CA ASP A 15 -3.83 -1.91 4.44
C ASP A 15 -2.64 -2.14 5.37
N GLY A 16 -1.95 -3.29 5.25
CA GLY A 16 -0.89 -3.69 6.16
C GLY A 16 0.27 -4.44 5.51
N MET A 17 1.33 -4.64 6.28
CA MET A 17 2.55 -5.37 5.85
C MET A 17 3.17 -4.84 4.55
N PRO A 18 3.45 -3.53 4.41
CA PRO A 18 3.99 -2.98 3.18
C PRO A 18 5.45 -3.42 2.94
N ARG A 19 5.79 -3.67 1.68
CA ARG A 19 7.17 -3.87 1.22
C ARG A 19 7.44 -3.07 -0.06
N TRP A 20 8.55 -2.34 -0.05
CA TRP A 20 9.06 -1.63 -1.22
C TRP A 20 9.71 -2.57 -2.22
N ALA A 21 9.46 -2.32 -3.50
CA ALA A 21 10.16 -2.91 -4.63
C ALA A 21 11.10 -1.90 -5.26
N SER A 22 12.21 -2.38 -5.83
CA SER A 22 13.18 -1.55 -6.56
C SER A 22 12.58 -0.85 -7.79
N THR A 23 11.42 -1.31 -8.27
CA THR A 23 10.68 -0.74 -9.41
C THR A 23 9.80 0.46 -9.05
N GLY A 24 9.93 1.05 -7.85
CA GLY A 24 9.07 2.15 -7.41
C GLY A 24 7.63 1.72 -7.13
N ARG A 25 7.46 0.50 -6.59
CA ARG A 25 6.14 -0.02 -6.18
C ARG A 25 6.15 -0.44 -4.72
N ILE A 26 4.99 -0.34 -4.09
CA ILE A 26 4.76 -0.90 -2.77
C ILE A 26 3.78 -2.05 -2.90
N TYR A 27 4.14 -3.20 -2.37
CA TYR A 27 3.27 -4.35 -2.18
C TYR A 27 2.75 -4.38 -0.75
N PHE A 28 1.47 -4.69 -0.55
CA PHE A 28 0.87 -4.72 0.79
C PHE A 28 -0.34 -5.66 0.81
N VAL A 29 -0.75 -6.09 1.99
CA VAL A 29 -1.96 -6.90 2.19
C VAL A 29 -3.15 -5.98 2.42
N SER A 30 -4.26 -6.22 1.73
CA SER A 30 -5.52 -5.50 1.93
C SER A 30 -6.72 -6.44 1.90
N ASP A 31 -7.68 -6.20 2.78
CA ASP A 31 -8.96 -6.92 2.88
C ASP A 31 -10.09 -6.25 2.08
N ARG A 32 -9.77 -5.24 1.26
CA ARG A 32 -10.75 -4.46 0.48
C ARG A 32 -11.67 -5.25 -0.46
N SER A 33 -11.33 -6.50 -0.75
CA SER A 33 -12.16 -7.43 -1.52
C SER A 33 -12.95 -8.42 -0.66
N GLY A 34 -13.11 -8.15 0.64
CA GLY A 34 -13.79 -9.02 1.61
C GLY A 34 -12.92 -10.16 2.17
N SER A 35 -11.64 -10.23 1.80
CA SER A 35 -10.66 -11.18 2.32
C SER A 35 -9.24 -10.65 2.07
N PRO A 36 -8.23 -10.98 2.90
CA PRO A 36 -6.85 -10.54 2.72
C PRO A 36 -6.27 -10.98 1.38
N ARG A 37 -5.80 -10.02 0.58
CA ARG A 37 -5.13 -10.25 -0.71
C ARG A 37 -3.90 -9.38 -0.85
N LEU A 38 -2.99 -9.77 -1.76
CA LEU A 38 -1.84 -8.96 -2.12
C LEU A 38 -2.26 -7.88 -3.11
N TRP A 39 -1.94 -6.63 -2.78
CA TRP A 39 -2.16 -5.45 -3.60
C TRP A 39 -0.83 -4.76 -3.89
N SER A 40 -0.81 -3.92 -4.92
CA SER A 40 0.33 -3.05 -5.18
C SER A 40 -0.11 -1.67 -5.67
N VAL A 41 0.72 -0.67 -5.35
CA VAL A 41 0.55 0.71 -5.80
C VAL A 41 1.89 1.27 -6.24
N ALA A 42 1.89 2.19 -7.20
CA ALA A 42 3.09 2.95 -7.54
C ALA A 42 3.41 3.93 -6.41
N ALA A 43 4.69 4.05 -6.07
CA ALA A 43 5.17 5.04 -5.14
C ALA A 43 6.10 6.02 -5.88
N PRO A 44 5.95 7.34 -5.63
CA PRO A 44 6.79 8.36 -6.23
C PRO A 44 8.23 8.32 -5.70
#